data_AF-A0ABD6B6G9-F1
#
_entry.id   AF-A0ABD6B6G9-F1
#
_cell.length_a   1.000
_cell.length_b   1.000
_cell.length_c   1.000
_cell.angle_alpha   90.00
_cell.angle_beta   90.00
_cell.angle_gamma   90.00
#
_symmetry.space_group_name_H-M   'P 1'
#
loop_
_entity.id
_entity.type
_entity.pdbx_description
1 polymer ?
#
loop_
_entity_poly.entity_id
_entity_poly.type
_entity_poly.pdbx_seq_one_letter_code
_entity_poly.pdbx_strand_id
1 'polypeptide(L)'
;SILEGADAPVVIAGGGVRSANASEELLAFAERYDAPVLTTYKGKGVIPEDHPLSAGVLCGATTPEMHEYVAEADAALAIGTDFDELVTRGRTLEVPDALVHVTLSPDDLGTNYEPAVGIVADAKSTLAALTAEIPAGDHDAETVADR
;
A
#
# COMPACT_ATOMS: atom_id res chain seq x y z
N SER A 1 -4.74 4.44 16.10
CA SER A 1 -5.10 4.81 14.71
C SER A 1 -5.47 3.54 13.95
N ILE A 2 -6.04 3.60 12.73
CA ILE A 2 -6.39 2.39 11.92
C ILE A 2 -5.15 1.60 11.54
N LEU A 3 -4.08 2.31 11.16
CA LEU A 3 -2.82 1.69 10.81
C LEU A 3 -2.02 1.39 12.10
N GLU A 4 -1.82 2.37 12.99
CA GLU A 4 -1.00 2.20 14.20
C GLU A 4 -1.29 0.90 14.99
N GLY A 5 -0.25 0.07 15.15
CA GLY A 5 -0.32 -1.17 15.89
C GLY A 5 -0.80 -2.38 15.07
N ALA A 6 -0.96 -2.23 13.75
CA ALA A 6 -1.09 -3.36 12.84
C ALA A 6 0.17 -4.25 12.90
N ASP A 7 -0.03 -5.55 13.05
CA ASP A 7 1.03 -6.56 13.12
C ASP A 7 1.46 -7.03 11.71
N ALA A 8 0.56 -6.96 10.72
CA ALA A 8 0.80 -7.37 9.35
C ALA A 8 0.21 -6.39 8.32
N PRO A 9 0.68 -5.12 8.31
CA PRO A 9 0.16 -4.11 7.39
C PRO A 9 0.66 -4.32 5.96
N VAL A 10 -0.18 -3.97 4.98
CA VAL A 10 0.23 -3.92 3.57
C VAL A 10 -0.11 -2.58 2.92
N VAL A 11 0.68 -2.20 1.92
CA VAL A 11 0.36 -1.08 1.01
C VAL A 11 -0.07 -1.64 -0.34
N ILE A 12 -1.21 -1.18 -0.85
CA ILE A 12 -1.68 -1.46 -2.21
C ILE A 12 -1.51 -0.19 -3.05
N ALA A 13 -0.45 -0.13 -3.85
CA ALA A 13 -0.07 1.04 -4.63
C ALA A 13 -0.63 1.00 -6.06
N GLY A 14 -1.48 1.98 -6.37
CA GLY A 14 -2.16 2.11 -7.65
C GLY A 14 -1.46 2.99 -8.70
N GLY A 15 -2.13 3.19 -9.83
CA GLY A 15 -1.66 4.08 -10.91
C GLY A 15 -1.62 5.56 -10.53
N GLY A 16 -2.35 5.97 -9.49
CA GLY A 16 -2.33 7.30 -8.92
C GLY A 16 -0.98 7.67 -8.30
N VAL A 17 -0.27 6.71 -7.68
CA VAL A 17 1.10 6.91 -7.17
C VAL A 17 2.04 7.27 -8.32
N ARG A 18 1.96 6.51 -9.43
CA ARG A 18 2.75 6.76 -10.63
C ARG A 18 2.42 8.12 -11.24
N SER A 19 1.13 8.44 -11.36
CA SER A 19 0.65 9.69 -11.95
C SER A 19 1.07 10.91 -11.13
N ALA A 20 1.14 10.77 -9.80
CA ALA A 20 1.59 11.81 -8.88
C ALA A 20 3.12 11.93 -8.78
N ASN A 21 3.91 11.06 -9.44
CA ASN A 21 5.36 10.95 -9.24
C ASN A 21 5.73 10.78 -7.75
N ALA A 22 5.04 9.85 -7.08
CA ALA A 22 5.10 9.64 -5.63
C ALA A 22 5.95 8.44 -5.19
N SER A 23 6.85 7.95 -6.04
CA SER A 23 7.67 6.77 -5.74
C SER A 23 8.60 6.96 -4.55
N GLU A 24 9.19 8.15 -4.40
CA GLU A 24 10.06 8.47 -3.26
C GLU A 24 9.27 8.52 -1.96
N GLU A 25 8.08 9.12 -1.98
CA GLU A 25 7.19 9.18 -0.83
C GLU A 25 6.62 7.82 -0.45
N LEU A 26 6.31 6.98 -1.45
CA LEU A 26 5.86 5.61 -1.22
C LEU A 26 6.95 4.79 -0.54
N LEU A 27 8.19 4.88 -1.03
CA LEU A 27 9.31 4.16 -0.44
C LEU A 27 9.59 4.62 0.99
N ALA A 28 9.64 5.94 1.22
CA ALA A 28 9.86 6.51 2.55
C ALA A 28 8.76 6.10 3.54
N PHE A 29 7.50 6.07 3.10
CA PHE A 29 6.40 5.57 3.93
C PHE A 29 6.56 4.08 4.23
N ALA A 30 6.80 3.26 3.20
CA ALA A 30 6.91 1.81 3.34
C ALA A 30 8.06 1.40 4.27
N GLU A 31 9.24 2.01 4.12
CA GLU A 31 10.40 1.77 4.98
C GLU A 31 10.15 2.22 6.42
N ARG A 32 9.56 3.40 6.61
CA ARG A 32 9.32 3.95 7.96
C ARG A 32 8.25 3.18 8.72
N TYR A 33 7.26 2.66 7.99
CA TYR A 33 6.16 1.88 8.55
C TYR A 33 6.44 0.37 8.59
N ASP A 34 7.54 -0.07 7.96
CA ASP A 34 7.87 -1.48 7.70
C ASP A 34 6.72 -2.26 7.04
N ALA A 35 6.08 -1.65 6.03
CA ALA A 35 4.97 -2.26 5.31
C ALA A 35 5.38 -2.76 3.92
N PRO A 36 5.18 -4.05 3.64
CA PRO A 36 5.28 -4.62 2.31
C PRO A 36 4.31 -3.96 1.32
N VAL A 37 4.79 -3.74 0.09
CA VAL A 37 4.11 -3.00 -0.97
C VAL A 37 3.73 -3.94 -2.10
N LEU A 38 2.44 -4.13 -2.28
CA LEU A 38 1.87 -4.70 -3.49
C LEU A 38 1.51 -3.58 -4.45
N THR A 39 1.88 -3.74 -5.72
CA THR A 39 1.47 -2.79 -6.77
C THR A 39 0.30 -3.35 -7.56
N THR A 40 -0.64 -2.51 -7.97
CA THR A 40 -1.53 -2.89 -9.07
C THR A 40 -0.74 -2.93 -10.38
N TYR A 41 -1.26 -3.59 -11.40
CA TYR A 41 -0.66 -3.53 -12.74
C TYR A 41 -0.50 -2.09 -13.27
N LYS A 42 -1.36 -1.14 -12.85
CA LYS A 42 -1.25 0.29 -13.19
C LYS A 42 -0.15 1.00 -12.42
N GLY A 43 0.08 0.57 -11.18
CA GLY A 43 1.13 1.05 -10.28
C GLY A 43 2.47 0.35 -10.47
N LYS A 44 2.57 -0.69 -11.31
CA LYS A 44 3.83 -1.43 -11.50
C LYS A 44 5.00 -0.48 -11.79
N GLY A 45 6.09 -0.65 -11.04
CA GLY A 45 7.32 0.14 -11.15
C GLY A 45 7.36 1.39 -10.26
N VAL A 46 6.36 1.64 -9.40
CA VAL A 46 6.42 2.75 -8.42
C VAL A 46 7.33 2.46 -7.23
N ILE A 47 7.71 1.20 -7.03
CA ILE A 47 8.74 0.73 -6.08
C ILE A 47 9.74 -0.12 -6.88
N PRO A 48 11.06 -0.10 -6.57
CA PRO A 48 12.02 -1.01 -7.19
C PRO A 48 11.62 -2.47 -6.95
N GLU A 49 11.55 -3.30 -8.01
CA GLU A 49 11.09 -4.69 -7.90
C GLU A 49 12.05 -5.59 -7.09
N ASP A 50 13.30 -5.15 -6.91
CA ASP A 50 14.34 -5.79 -6.11
C ASP A 50 14.40 -5.28 -4.66
N HIS A 51 13.55 -4.32 -4.28
CA HIS A 51 13.45 -3.83 -2.91
C HIS A 51 12.89 -4.93 -1.97
N PRO A 52 13.40 -5.10 -0.74
CA PRO A 52 12.91 -6.14 0.19
C PRO A 52 11.42 -6.01 0.54
N LEU A 53 10.87 -4.79 0.52
CA LEU A 53 9.43 -4.55 0.73
C LEU A 53 8.59 -4.66 -0.55
N SER A 54 9.17 -4.99 -1.71
CA SER A 54 8.39 -5.25 -2.92
C SER A 54 7.71 -6.63 -2.82
N ALA A 55 6.40 -6.63 -2.58
CA ALA A 55 5.59 -7.84 -2.39
C ALA A 55 4.86 -8.30 -3.67
N GLY A 56 5.15 -7.69 -4.82
CA GLY A 56 4.71 -8.14 -6.14
C GLY A 56 3.60 -7.31 -6.78
N VAL A 57 2.93 -7.90 -7.78
CA VAL A 57 2.02 -7.18 -8.69
C VAL A 57 0.64 -7.87 -8.78
N LEU A 58 -0.41 -7.14 -8.37
CA LEU A 58 -1.81 -7.48 -8.53
C LEU A 58 -2.27 -7.23 -9.97
N CYS A 59 -2.58 -8.31 -10.68
CA CYS A 59 -2.93 -8.34 -12.11
C CYS A 59 -3.71 -9.62 -12.49
N GLY A 60 -4.04 -9.73 -13.79
CA GLY A 60 -4.69 -10.91 -14.37
C GLY A 60 -3.91 -12.24 -14.29
N ALA A 61 -2.70 -12.23 -13.72
CA ALA A 61 -1.89 -13.44 -13.45
C ALA A 61 -1.42 -13.54 -11.99
N THR A 62 -2.02 -12.79 -11.05
CA THR A 62 -1.72 -12.90 -9.61
C THR A 62 -1.87 -14.33 -9.11
N THR A 63 -0.88 -14.78 -8.33
CA THR A 63 -0.82 -16.14 -7.79
C THR A 63 -1.74 -16.27 -6.57
N PRO A 64 -2.24 -17.48 -6.27
CA PRO A 64 -3.03 -17.72 -5.06
C PRO A 64 -2.30 -17.31 -3.77
N GLU A 65 -0.98 -17.53 -3.70
CA GLU A 65 -0.14 -17.15 -2.55
C GLU A 65 -0.16 -15.63 -2.31
N MET A 66 -0.16 -14.82 -3.37
CA MET A 66 -0.23 -13.37 -3.26
C MET A 66 -1.63 -12.89 -2.88
N HIS A 67 -2.67 -13.62 -3.28
CA HIS A 67 -4.04 -13.35 -2.81
C HIS A 67 -4.16 -13.64 -1.30
N GLU A 68 -3.66 -14.79 -0.86
CA GLU A 68 -3.63 -15.20 0.55
C GLU A 68 -2.84 -14.19 1.39
N TYR A 69 -1.68 -13.73 0.88
CA TYR A 69 -0.88 -12.71 1.54
C TYR A 69 -1.64 -11.40 1.82
N VAL A 70 -2.46 -10.93 0.88
CA VAL A 70 -3.31 -9.73 1.11
C VAL A 70 -4.47 -10.05 2.06
N ALA A 71 -5.03 -11.26 1.98
CA ALA A 71 -6.12 -11.70 2.84
C ALA A 71 -5.70 -11.90 4.31
N GLU A 72 -4.45 -12.26 4.55
CA GLU A 72 -3.86 -12.44 5.88
C GLU A 72 -3.43 -11.11 6.53
N ALA A 73 -3.35 -10.02 5.76
CA ALA A 73 -3.06 -8.70 6.30
C ALA A 73 -4.15 -8.25 7.27
N ASP A 74 -3.76 -7.56 8.34
CA ASP A 74 -4.70 -7.05 9.34
C ASP A 74 -5.07 -5.57 9.10
N ALA A 75 -4.30 -4.85 8.28
CA ALA A 75 -4.59 -3.51 7.81
C ALA A 75 -4.03 -3.25 6.40
N ALA A 76 -4.71 -2.40 5.63
CA ALA A 76 -4.26 -2.03 4.30
C ALA A 76 -4.35 -0.53 4.04
N LEU A 77 -3.28 0.04 3.50
CA LEU A 77 -3.28 1.36 2.85
C LEU A 77 -3.38 1.19 1.33
N ALA A 78 -4.56 1.39 0.78
CA ALA A 78 -4.79 1.43 -0.66
C ALA A 78 -4.62 2.87 -1.18
N ILE A 79 -3.51 3.15 -1.87
CA ILE A 79 -3.09 4.50 -2.24
C ILE A 79 -3.06 4.67 -3.76
N GLY A 80 -3.86 5.62 -4.27
CA GLY A 80 -3.95 5.95 -5.69
C GLY A 80 -4.46 4.79 -6.56
N THR A 81 -5.27 3.90 -6.00
CA THR A 81 -5.87 2.76 -6.73
C THR A 81 -7.36 3.00 -6.93
N ASP A 82 -7.88 2.57 -8.09
CA ASP A 82 -9.31 2.61 -8.41
C ASP A 82 -9.99 1.25 -8.20
N PHE A 83 -9.25 0.26 -7.69
CA PHE A 83 -9.73 -1.11 -7.47
C PHE A 83 -10.55 -1.65 -8.65
N ASP A 84 -10.01 -1.55 -9.86
CA ASP A 84 -10.70 -2.08 -11.03
C ASP A 84 -10.87 -3.61 -11.02
N GLU A 85 -11.68 -4.11 -11.94
CA GLU A 85 -11.97 -5.54 -12.08
C GLU A 85 -10.74 -6.42 -12.31
N LEU A 86 -9.63 -5.90 -12.86
CA LEU A 86 -8.44 -6.70 -13.09
C LEU A 86 -7.63 -6.90 -11.80
N VAL A 87 -7.66 -5.89 -10.92
CA VAL A 87 -7.07 -5.96 -9.57
C VAL A 87 -7.96 -6.79 -8.65
N THR A 88 -9.26 -6.51 -8.62
CA THR A 88 -10.20 -7.14 -7.68
C THR A 88 -10.67 -8.51 -8.12
N ARG A 89 -10.62 -8.79 -9.42
CA ARG A 89 -11.08 -10.03 -10.06
C ARG A 89 -12.52 -10.37 -9.72
N GLY A 90 -13.42 -9.39 -9.75
CA GLY A 90 -14.80 -9.58 -9.27
C GLY A 90 -14.87 -9.84 -7.77
N ARG A 91 -14.02 -9.14 -7.00
CA ARG A 91 -13.88 -9.23 -5.53
C ARG A 91 -13.42 -10.59 -5.00
N THR A 92 -12.65 -11.36 -5.77
CA THR A 92 -11.97 -12.55 -5.24
C THR A 92 -10.67 -12.22 -4.54
N LEU A 93 -10.13 -11.01 -4.72
CA LEU A 93 -9.10 -10.48 -3.83
C LEU A 93 -9.77 -10.04 -2.54
N GLU A 94 -9.43 -10.68 -1.42
CA GLU A 94 -9.85 -10.26 -0.09
C GLU A 94 -8.90 -9.17 0.41
N VAL A 95 -9.45 -8.17 1.09
CA VAL A 95 -8.70 -7.07 1.73
C VAL A 95 -9.19 -6.95 3.17
N PRO A 96 -8.34 -6.52 4.12
CA PRO A 96 -8.75 -6.39 5.51
C PRO A 96 -9.85 -5.34 5.68
N ASP A 97 -10.72 -5.53 6.69
CA ASP A 97 -11.73 -4.56 7.08
C ASP A 97 -11.10 -3.21 7.48
N ALA A 98 -9.89 -3.24 8.04
CA ALA A 98 -9.09 -2.05 8.34
C ALA A 98 -8.42 -1.47 7.07
N LEU A 99 -9.27 -1.13 6.09
CA LEU A 99 -8.86 -0.56 4.81
C LEU A 99 -8.93 0.98 4.86
N VAL A 100 -7.79 1.62 4.63
CA VAL A 100 -7.70 3.05 4.29
C VAL A 100 -7.55 3.18 2.78
N HIS A 101 -8.51 3.83 2.12
CA HIS A 101 -8.49 4.01 0.66
C HIS A 101 -8.34 5.50 0.32
N VAL A 102 -7.23 5.81 -0.34
CA VAL A 102 -6.87 7.15 -0.79
C VAL A 102 -6.90 7.19 -2.31
N THR A 103 -7.69 8.09 -2.89
CA THR A 103 -7.83 8.26 -4.34
C THR A 103 -8.11 9.74 -4.66
N LEU A 104 -7.84 10.16 -5.90
CA LEU A 104 -8.25 11.48 -6.39
C LEU A 104 -9.70 11.52 -6.87
N SER A 105 -10.30 10.36 -7.14
CA SER A 105 -11.65 10.23 -7.69
C SER A 105 -12.61 9.77 -6.59
N PRO A 106 -13.57 10.63 -6.16
CA PRO A 106 -14.59 10.25 -5.19
C PRO A 106 -15.41 9.02 -5.61
N ASP A 107 -15.55 8.79 -6.92
CA ASP A 107 -16.33 7.67 -7.47
C ASP A 107 -15.65 6.31 -7.25
N ASP A 108 -14.35 6.28 -6.96
CA ASP A 108 -13.64 5.03 -6.67
C ASP A 108 -13.89 4.55 -5.23
N LEU A 109 -14.24 5.46 -4.31
CA LEU A 109 -14.49 5.12 -2.91
C LEU A 109 -15.78 4.32 -2.78
N GLY A 110 -15.72 3.17 -2.11
CA GLY A 110 -16.85 2.24 -1.99
C GLY A 110 -17.08 1.39 -3.25
N THR A 111 -16.33 1.64 -4.33
CA THR A 111 -16.31 0.78 -5.50
C THR A 111 -15.48 -0.46 -5.20
N ASN A 112 -16.09 -1.63 -5.33
CA ASN A 112 -15.54 -2.95 -4.99
C ASN A 112 -15.25 -3.23 -3.50
N TYR A 113 -14.68 -2.29 -2.77
CA TYR A 113 -14.45 -2.42 -1.33
C TYR A 113 -14.95 -1.16 -0.61
N GLU A 114 -15.67 -1.36 0.49
CA GLU A 114 -16.05 -0.27 1.39
C GLU A 114 -14.89 -0.04 2.37
N PRO A 115 -14.17 1.10 2.29
CA PRO A 115 -13.06 1.34 3.19
C PRO A 115 -13.55 1.73 4.58
N ALA A 116 -12.82 1.34 5.63
CA ALA A 116 -13.02 1.90 6.97
C ALA A 116 -12.79 3.42 6.98
N VAL A 117 -11.85 3.90 6.16
CA VAL A 117 -11.58 5.32 5.95
C VAL A 117 -11.33 5.59 4.46
N GLY A 118 -12.23 6.36 3.83
CA GLY A 118 -12.04 6.89 2.47
C GLY A 118 -11.48 8.32 2.49
N ILE A 119 -10.46 8.59 1.70
CA ILE A 119 -9.79 9.90 1.61
C ILE A 119 -9.71 10.32 0.14
N VAL A 120 -10.28 11.48 -0.18
CA VAL A 120 -10.13 12.10 -1.49
C VAL A 120 -8.93 13.05 -1.46
N ALA A 121 -7.77 12.57 -1.90
CA ALA A 121 -6.52 13.32 -1.87
C ALA A 121 -5.50 12.83 -2.89
N ASP A 122 -4.50 13.67 -3.16
CA ASP A 122 -3.34 13.30 -3.95
C ASP A 122 -2.46 12.30 -3.19
N ALA A 123 -1.94 11.30 -3.90
CA ALA A 123 -1.16 10.22 -3.29
C ALA A 123 0.16 10.71 -2.68
N LYS A 124 0.86 11.62 -3.37
CA LYS A 124 2.17 12.13 -2.95
C LYS A 124 2.07 12.90 -1.62
N SER A 125 1.15 13.86 -1.56
CA SER A 125 0.91 14.66 -0.36
C SER A 125 0.40 13.82 0.82
N THR A 126 -0.45 12.81 0.55
CA THR A 126 -0.94 11.91 1.59
C THR A 126 0.18 11.05 2.17
N LEU A 127 1.02 10.42 1.32
CA LEU A 127 2.16 9.61 1.77
C LEU A 127 3.14 10.44 2.59
N ALA A 128 3.45 11.67 2.15
CA ALA A 128 4.33 12.57 2.90
C ALA A 128 3.75 12.93 4.27
N ALA A 129 2.45 13.24 4.35
CA ALA A 129 1.77 13.55 5.61
C ALA A 129 1.74 12.35 6.56
N LEU A 130 1.37 11.17 6.07
CA LEU A 130 1.36 9.95 6.88
C LEU A 130 2.75 9.59 7.40
N THR A 131 3.79 9.73 6.57
CA THR A 131 5.19 9.48 6.96
C THR A 131 5.63 10.38 8.10
N ALA A 132 5.19 11.64 8.12
CA ALA A 132 5.55 12.60 9.17
C ALA A 132 4.93 12.27 10.54
N GLU A 133 3.79 11.58 10.56
CA GLU A 133 3.10 11.18 11.79
C GLU A 133 3.68 9.90 12.42
N ILE A 134 4.39 9.08 11.64
CA ILE A 134 5.06 7.89 12.18
C ILE A 134 6.29 8.36 12.97
N PRO A 135 6.43 8.07 14.27
CA PRO A 135 7.64 8.39 15.03
C PRO A 135 8.87 7.79 14.35
N ALA A 136 10.02 8.48 14.39
CA ALA A 136 11.25 7.84 13.94
C ALA A 136 11.55 6.67 14.89
N GLY A 137 11.56 5.44 14.37
CA GLY A 137 12.00 4.28 15.13
C GLY A 137 13.51 4.34 15.39
N ASP A 138 13.99 3.78 16.50
CA ASP A 138 15.41 3.69 16.89
C ASP A 138 16.25 2.75 15.98
N HIS A 139 15.87 2.55 14.72
CA HIS A 139 16.49 1.56 13.83
C HIS A 139 17.86 2.01 13.26
N ASP A 140 18.35 3.18 13.64
CA ASP A 140 19.67 3.70 13.26
C ASP A 140 20.82 3.30 14.23
N ALA A 141 20.59 2.41 15.20
CA ALA A 141 21.60 2.08 16.24
C ALA A 141 22.36 0.76 16.07
N GLU A 142 22.08 -0.09 15.07
CA GLU A 142 22.88 -1.29 14.79
C GLU A 142 23.52 -1.26 13.39
N THR A 143 24.33 -0.24 13.13
CA THR A 143 25.41 -0.39 12.14
C THR A 143 26.53 -1.21 12.77
N VAL A 144 26.59 -2.48 12.37
CA VAL A 144 27.81 -3.28 12.13
C VAL A 144 29.01 -2.92 13.02
N ALA A 145 29.00 -3.46 14.22
CA ALA A 145 30.22 -3.77 14.96
C ALA A 145 30.17 -5.24 15.38
N ASP A 146 31.18 -5.99 14.93
CA ASP A 146 31.51 -7.37 15.32
C ASP A 146 30.74 -8.52 14.62
N ARG A 147 31.22 -8.95 13.45
CA ARG A 147 31.91 -10.25 13.24
C ARG A 147 32.19 -10.58 11.78
#